data_AF-A0A1W1EEG5-F1
#
_entry.id   AF-A0A1W1EEG5-F1
#
_cell.length_a   1.000
_cell.length_b   1.000
_cell.length_c   1.000
_cell.angle_alpha   90.00
_cell.angle_beta   90.00
_cell.angle_gamma   90.00
#
_symmetry.space_group_name_H-M   'P 1'
#
loop_
_entity.id
_entity.type
_entity.pdbx_description
1 polymer ?
#
loop_
_entity_poly.entity_id
_entity_poly.type
_entity_poly.pdbx_seq_one_letter_code
_entity_poly.pdbx_strand_id
1 'polypeptide(L)'
;MKKAPKTTITAHQANSEALTLLATMNMKESYEGMIKRITQMQIQASPQLKAIEPTIEAFFTKYMGWDAQRGDIAALYAKNYTVEELKELNKFYQTPLGQKTVQIMPQLAAASAQIGQSRMMEHMPEMKAMIESELKKLKTK
;
A
#
# COMPACT_ATOMS: atom_id res chain seq x y z
N MET A 1 15.10 41.13 -10.54
CA MET A 1 15.71 40.33 -9.45
C MET A 1 14.89 39.06 -9.26
N LYS A 2 15.54 37.90 -9.37
CA LYS A 2 14.93 36.56 -9.37
C LYS A 2 14.40 36.20 -7.97
N LYS A 3 13.08 36.23 -7.76
CA LYS A 3 12.44 35.62 -6.58
C LYS A 3 12.21 34.12 -6.86
N ALA A 4 13.26 33.31 -6.76
CA ALA A 4 13.12 31.85 -6.65
C ALA A 4 14.33 31.25 -5.90
N PRO A 5 14.27 31.20 -4.56
CA PRO A 5 15.00 30.14 -3.84
C PRO A 5 14.15 29.36 -2.82
N LYS A 6 13.16 29.99 -2.16
CA LYS A 6 12.49 29.38 -0.99
C LYS A 6 11.59 28.19 -1.35
N THR A 7 10.76 28.30 -2.39
CA THR A 7 9.82 27.24 -2.78
C THR A 7 10.53 25.97 -3.28
N THR A 8 11.62 26.11 -4.02
CA THR A 8 12.40 24.97 -4.53
C THR A 8 13.19 24.26 -3.42
N ILE A 9 13.73 25.01 -2.45
CA ILE A 9 14.42 24.44 -1.28
C ILE A 9 13.43 23.65 -0.41
N THR A 10 12.23 24.19 -0.14
CA THR A 10 11.20 23.51 0.65
C THR A 10 10.69 22.24 -0.05
N ALA A 11 10.51 22.26 -1.38
CA ALA A 11 10.11 21.08 -2.13
C ALA A 11 11.17 19.96 -2.09
N HIS A 12 12.45 20.34 -2.23
CA HIS A 12 13.55 19.38 -2.10
C HIS A 12 13.64 18.78 -0.69
N GLN A 13 13.46 19.62 0.34
CA GLN A 13 13.42 19.17 1.74
C GLN A 13 12.25 18.22 2.01
N ALA A 14 11.04 18.55 1.55
CA ALA A 14 9.88 17.68 1.70
C ALA A 14 10.11 16.31 1.03
N ASN A 15 10.69 16.29 -0.17
CA ASN A 15 11.00 15.03 -0.86
C ASN A 15 12.06 14.21 -0.11
N SER A 16 13.08 14.87 0.46
CA SER A 16 14.09 14.19 1.28
C SER A 16 13.48 13.60 2.56
N GLU A 17 12.64 14.34 3.27
CA GLU A 17 11.97 13.85 4.49
C GLU A 17 11.00 12.72 4.18
N ALA A 18 10.32 12.77 3.03
CA ALA A 18 9.46 11.70 2.54
C ALA A 18 10.25 10.42 2.22
N LEU A 19 11.43 10.53 1.59
CA LEU A 19 12.30 9.36 1.36
C LEU A 19 12.73 8.72 2.69
N THR A 20 13.09 9.54 3.68
CA THR A 20 13.40 9.05 5.03
C THR A 20 12.21 8.32 5.63
N LEU A 21 11.00 8.87 5.52
CA LEU A 21 9.78 8.26 6.04
C LEU A 21 9.53 6.90 5.43
N LEU A 22 9.59 6.81 4.10
CA LEU A 22 9.40 5.54 3.40
C LEU A 22 10.45 4.49 3.78
N ALA A 23 11.70 4.91 4.03
CA ALA A 23 12.74 4.02 4.55
C ALA A 23 12.43 3.55 5.98
N THR A 24 11.98 4.43 6.88
CA THR A 24 11.61 4.04 8.26
C THR A 24 10.43 3.05 8.31
N MET A 25 9.57 3.06 7.28
CA MET A 25 8.46 2.14 7.15
C MET A 25 8.84 0.78 6.50
N ASN A 26 10.13 0.54 6.21
CA ASN A 26 10.61 -0.67 5.52
C ASN A 26 9.88 -0.92 4.18
N MET A 27 9.64 0.17 3.43
CA MET A 27 8.97 0.08 2.13
C MET A 27 9.80 -0.74 1.13
N LYS A 28 11.13 -0.62 1.16
CA LYS A 28 12.01 -1.36 0.25
C LYS A 28 11.78 -2.87 0.35
N GLU A 29 11.82 -3.40 1.57
CA GLU A 29 11.61 -4.82 1.87
C GLU A 29 10.20 -5.26 1.48
N SER A 30 9.20 -4.39 1.66
CA SER A 30 7.82 -4.64 1.24
C SER A 30 7.69 -4.78 -0.29
N TYR A 31 8.38 -3.93 -1.06
CA TYR A 31 8.43 -3.99 -2.52
C TYR A 31 9.21 -5.21 -3.02
N GLU A 32 10.34 -5.55 -2.41
CA GLU A 32 11.09 -6.77 -2.72
C GLU A 32 10.23 -8.02 -2.47
N GLY A 33 9.50 -8.05 -1.35
CA GLY A 33 8.54 -9.12 -1.06
C GLY A 33 7.38 -9.17 -2.08
N MET A 34 6.88 -8.02 -2.53
CA MET A 34 5.86 -7.94 -3.57
C MET A 34 6.35 -8.51 -4.90
N ILE A 35 7.56 -8.11 -5.35
CA ILE A 35 8.17 -8.61 -6.59
C ILE A 35 8.29 -10.13 -6.54
N LYS A 36 8.82 -10.67 -5.44
CA LYS A 36 8.93 -12.12 -5.25
C LYS A 36 7.56 -12.81 -5.38
N ARG A 37 6.52 -12.27 -4.74
CA ARG A 37 5.15 -12.83 -4.84
C ARG A 37 4.62 -12.81 -6.28
N ILE A 38 4.76 -11.69 -7.00
CA ILE A 38 4.30 -11.58 -8.38
C ILE A 38 5.07 -12.55 -9.29
N THR A 39 6.38 -12.65 -9.13
CA THR A 39 7.21 -13.64 -9.85
C THR A 39 6.72 -15.07 -9.58
N GLN A 40 6.48 -15.43 -8.31
CA GLN A 40 5.95 -16.75 -7.97
C GLN A 40 4.55 -16.98 -8.56
N MET A 41 3.68 -15.97 -8.59
CA MET A 41 2.36 -16.08 -9.22
C MET A 41 2.47 -16.36 -10.72
N GLN A 42 3.40 -15.73 -11.44
CA GLN A 42 3.64 -16.02 -12.86
C GLN A 42 4.13 -17.46 -13.06
N ILE A 43 5.03 -17.94 -12.20
CA ILE A 43 5.52 -19.32 -12.24
C ILE A 43 4.40 -20.32 -11.94
N GLN A 44 3.54 -20.03 -10.96
CA GLN A 44 2.38 -20.88 -10.65
C GLN A 44 1.41 -20.96 -11.83
N ALA A 45 1.20 -19.86 -12.55
CA ALA A 45 0.37 -19.83 -13.75
C ALA A 45 1.03 -20.52 -14.96
N SER A 46 2.37 -20.56 -15.02
CA SER A 46 3.14 -21.14 -16.12
C SER A 46 4.44 -21.76 -15.59
N PRO A 47 4.42 -23.05 -15.17
CA PRO A 47 5.55 -23.69 -14.52
C PRO A 47 6.86 -23.69 -15.33
N GLN A 48 6.77 -23.62 -16.66
CA GLN A 48 7.93 -23.49 -17.55
C GLN A 48 8.75 -22.22 -17.30
N LEU A 49 8.14 -21.18 -16.72
CA LEU A 49 8.83 -19.94 -16.36
C LEU A 49 9.83 -20.12 -15.22
N LYS A 50 9.76 -21.21 -14.45
CA LYS A 50 10.70 -21.48 -13.34
C LYS A 50 12.15 -21.46 -13.81
N ALA A 51 12.43 -21.97 -15.02
CA ALA A 51 13.78 -21.99 -15.59
C ALA A 51 14.35 -20.59 -15.87
N ILE A 52 13.49 -19.57 -15.98
CA ILE A 52 13.87 -18.17 -16.26
C ILE A 52 13.41 -17.22 -15.13
N GLU A 53 13.17 -17.75 -13.93
CA GLU A 53 12.75 -16.97 -12.77
C GLU A 53 13.63 -15.73 -12.51
N PRO A 54 14.98 -15.80 -12.53
CA PRO A 54 15.82 -14.63 -12.33
C PRO A 54 15.58 -13.53 -13.38
N THR A 55 15.29 -13.90 -14.62
CA THR A 55 14.99 -12.95 -15.71
C THR A 55 13.67 -12.23 -15.46
N ILE A 56 12.65 -12.96 -15.00
CA ILE A 56 11.33 -12.40 -14.67
C ILE A 56 11.43 -11.49 -13.44
N GLU A 57 12.11 -11.94 -12.39
CA GLU A 57 12.34 -11.15 -11.19
C GLU A 57 13.14 -9.87 -11.50
N ALA A 58 14.15 -9.96 -12.36
CA ALA A 58 14.91 -8.79 -12.81
C ALA A 58 14.04 -7.80 -13.60
N PHE A 59 13.13 -8.28 -14.45
CA PHE A 59 12.18 -7.43 -15.17
C PHE A 59 11.28 -6.67 -14.19
N PHE A 60 10.66 -7.37 -13.24
CA PHE A 60 9.82 -6.72 -12.22
C PHE A 60 10.62 -5.78 -11.34
N THR A 61 11.84 -6.15 -10.93
CA THR A 61 12.72 -5.27 -10.16
C THR A 61 13.07 -3.99 -10.92
N LYS A 62 13.31 -4.08 -12.24
CA LYS A 62 13.68 -2.93 -13.06
C LYS A 62 12.57 -1.88 -13.17
N TYR A 63 11.31 -2.31 -13.28
CA TYR A 63 10.19 -1.39 -13.54
C TYR A 63 9.26 -1.19 -12.34
N MET A 64 9.22 -2.15 -11.43
CA MET A 64 8.37 -2.16 -10.23
C MET A 64 9.18 -2.26 -8.93
N GLY A 65 10.52 -2.20 -9.01
CA GLY A 65 11.37 -2.17 -7.83
C GLY A 65 11.28 -0.87 -7.06
N TRP A 66 11.83 -0.91 -5.85
CA TRP A 66 11.91 0.25 -4.97
C TRP A 66 12.65 1.41 -5.64
N ASP A 67 13.82 1.17 -6.24
CA ASP A 67 14.62 2.25 -6.83
C ASP A 67 13.96 2.90 -8.05
N ALA A 68 13.10 2.16 -8.78
CA ALA A 68 12.36 2.68 -9.91
C ALA A 68 11.21 3.62 -9.49
N GLN A 69 10.63 3.42 -8.30
CA GLN A 69 9.39 4.10 -7.89
C GLN A 69 9.54 5.03 -6.69
N ARG A 70 10.60 4.88 -5.88
CA ARG A 70 10.76 5.63 -4.61
C ARG A 70 10.70 7.15 -4.79
N GLY A 71 11.17 7.67 -5.92
CA GLY A 71 11.15 9.10 -6.23
C GLY A 71 9.73 9.62 -6.40
N ASP A 72 8.92 8.90 -7.18
CA ASP A 72 7.52 9.26 -7.44
C ASP A 72 6.67 9.12 -6.16
N ILE A 73 6.93 8.08 -5.37
CA ILE A 73 6.26 7.87 -4.08
C ILE A 73 6.66 8.97 -3.09
N ALA A 74 7.93 9.32 -3.00
CA ALA A 74 8.38 10.41 -2.12
C ALA A 74 7.75 11.75 -2.54
N ALA A 75 7.67 12.03 -3.83
CA ALA A 75 6.99 13.22 -4.36
C ALA A 75 5.49 13.24 -4.00
N LEU A 76 4.83 12.07 -4.02
CA LEU A 76 3.45 11.93 -3.56
C LEU A 76 3.32 12.33 -2.08
N TYR A 77 4.18 11.83 -1.20
CA TYR A 77 4.14 12.19 0.22
C TYR A 77 4.48 13.68 0.44
N ALA A 78 5.51 14.19 -0.23
CA ALA A 78 5.92 15.59 -0.17
C ALA A 78 4.85 16.58 -0.67
N LYS A 79 3.90 16.12 -1.50
CA LYS A 79 2.74 16.91 -1.94
C LYS A 79 1.61 16.93 -0.91
N ASN A 80 1.48 15.90 -0.08
CA ASN A 80 0.35 15.73 0.84
C ASN A 80 0.68 16.11 2.28
N TYR A 81 1.97 16.20 2.63
CA TYR A 81 2.44 16.59 3.95
C TYR A 81 3.39 17.78 3.87
N THR A 82 3.36 18.63 4.89
CA THR A 82 4.37 19.65 5.12
C THR A 82 5.70 19.02 5.54
N VAL A 83 6.78 19.80 5.45
CA VAL A 83 8.12 19.35 5.90
C VAL A 83 8.10 19.01 7.39
N GLU A 84 7.38 19.81 8.18
CA GLU A 84 7.25 19.65 9.62
C GLU A 84 6.51 18.35 9.96
N GLU A 85 5.37 18.07 9.31
CA GLU A 85 4.62 16.82 9.50
C GLU A 85 5.45 15.59 9.11
N LEU A 86 6.18 15.65 7.99
CA LEU A 86 7.06 14.54 7.58
C LEU A 86 8.15 14.27 8.62
N LYS A 87 8.72 15.32 9.23
CA LYS A 87 9.69 15.17 10.33
C LYS A 87 9.07 14.56 11.58
N GLU A 88 7.84 14.92 11.91
CA GLU A 88 7.12 14.33 13.05
C GLU A 88 6.79 12.87 12.80
N LEU A 89 6.34 12.52 11.59
CA LEU A 89 6.13 11.15 11.17
C LEU A 89 7.44 10.35 11.25
N ASN A 90 8.55 10.89 10.77
CA ASN A 90 9.87 10.28 10.89
C ASN A 90 10.22 9.96 12.35
N LYS A 91 10.03 10.93 13.26
CA LYS A 91 10.27 10.72 14.70
C LYS A 91 9.36 9.62 15.26
N PHE A 92 8.07 9.63 14.92
CA PHE A 92 7.12 8.64 15.42
C PHE A 92 7.47 7.23 14.94
N TYR A 93 7.69 7.05 13.64
CA TYR A 93 7.98 5.74 13.06
C TYR A 93 9.33 5.19 13.48
N GLN A 94 10.28 6.01 13.93
CA GLN A 94 11.52 5.54 14.55
C GLN A 94 11.33 4.97 15.97
N THR A 95 10.19 5.23 16.64
CA THR A 95 9.93 4.66 17.97
C THR A 95 9.56 3.17 17.89
N PRO A 96 9.75 2.40 18.99
CA PRO A 96 9.28 1.01 19.04
C PRO A 96 7.78 0.86 18.77
N LEU A 97 6.97 1.82 19.22
CA LEU A 97 5.53 1.83 18.96
C LEU A 97 5.24 2.09 17.48
N GLY A 98 5.90 3.09 16.87
CA GLY A 98 5.72 3.39 15.45
C GLY A 98 6.12 2.23 14.54
N GLN A 99 7.25 1.56 14.84
CA GLN A 99 7.66 0.33 14.14
C GLN A 99 6.61 -0.79 14.30
N LYS A 100 6.11 -1.00 15.52
CA LYS A 100 5.04 -1.97 15.77
C LYS A 100 3.79 -1.63 14.95
N THR A 101 3.41 -0.36 14.88
CA THR A 101 2.27 0.09 14.06
C THR A 101 2.45 -0.31 12.61
N VAL A 102 3.60 -0.05 11.98
CA VAL A 102 3.86 -0.43 10.58
C VAL A 102 3.74 -1.95 10.39
N GLN A 103 4.27 -2.74 11.32
CA GLN A 103 4.27 -4.20 11.23
C GLN A 103 2.87 -4.83 11.37
N ILE A 104 2.03 -4.31 12.28
CA ILE A 104 0.73 -4.92 12.60
C ILE A 104 -0.41 -4.38 11.74
N MET A 105 -0.27 -3.19 11.14
CA MET A 105 -1.36 -2.56 10.38
C MET A 105 -1.95 -3.47 9.28
N PRO A 106 -1.15 -4.17 8.45
CA PRO A 106 -1.70 -5.12 7.48
C PRO A 106 -2.52 -6.25 8.13
N GLN A 107 -2.09 -6.74 9.29
CA GLN A 107 -2.77 -7.81 10.03
C GLN A 107 -4.10 -7.32 10.61
N LEU A 108 -4.11 -6.11 11.18
CA LEU A 108 -5.32 -5.48 11.68
C LEU A 108 -6.32 -5.23 10.55
N ALA A 109 -5.87 -4.77 9.39
CA ALA A 109 -6.73 -4.58 8.22
C ALA A 109 -7.34 -5.91 7.75
N ALA A 110 -6.53 -6.97 7.65
CA ALA A 110 -7.00 -8.30 7.27
C ALA A 110 -8.01 -8.88 8.27
N ALA A 111 -7.72 -8.78 9.57
CA ALA A 111 -8.64 -9.21 10.62
C ALA A 111 -9.95 -8.42 10.59
N SER A 112 -9.89 -7.10 10.35
CA SER A 112 -11.07 -6.25 10.22
C SER A 112 -11.94 -6.66 9.03
N ALA A 113 -11.33 -6.96 7.88
CA ALA A 113 -12.05 -7.46 6.72
C ALA A 113 -12.73 -8.81 6.99
N GLN A 114 -12.05 -9.73 7.69
CA GLN A 114 -12.61 -11.02 8.08
C GLN A 114 -13.82 -10.88 9.02
N ILE A 115 -13.77 -9.94 9.97
CA ILE A 115 -14.93 -9.64 10.83
C ILE A 115 -16.13 -9.18 9.99
N GLY A 116 -15.91 -8.27 9.04
CA GLY A 116 -16.96 -7.80 8.13
C GLY A 116 -17.55 -8.93 7.29
N GLN A 117 -16.70 -9.80 6.74
CA GLN A 117 -17.13 -10.97 5.98
C GLN A 117 -17.94 -11.94 6.84
N SER A 118 -17.50 -12.22 8.07
CA SER A 118 -18.20 -13.09 9.01
C SER A 118 -19.60 -12.57 9.32
N ARG A 119 -19.73 -11.27 9.62
CA ARG A 119 -21.03 -10.63 9.87
C ARG A 119 -21.94 -10.73 8.65
N MET A 120 -21.42 -10.45 7.44
CA MET A 120 -22.21 -10.58 6.22
C MET A 120 -22.74 -12.01 6.02
N MET A 121 -21.91 -13.02 6.26
CA MET A 121 -22.31 -14.43 6.13
C MET A 121 -23.37 -14.83 7.16
N GLU A 122 -23.25 -14.36 8.41
CA GLU A 122 -24.22 -14.57 9.48
C GLU A 122 -25.59 -13.98 9.13
N HIS A 123 -25.62 -12.79 8.54
CA HIS A 123 -26.86 -12.08 8.17
C HIS A 123 -27.32 -12.32 6.72
N MET A 124 -26.63 -13.19 5.96
CA MET A 124 -26.98 -13.52 4.58
C MET A 124 -28.42 -14.05 4.42
N PRO A 125 -28.96 -14.89 5.32
CA PRO A 125 -30.35 -15.36 5.23
C PRO A 125 -31.37 -14.22 5.38
N GLU A 126 -31.13 -13.28 6.29
CA GLU A 126 -31.97 -12.10 6.52
C GLU A 126 -32.02 -11.23 5.26
N MET A 127 -30.86 -10.97 4.64
CA MET A 127 -30.77 -10.23 3.39
C MET A 127 -31.57 -10.91 2.27
N LYS A 128 -31.49 -12.24 2.14
CA LYS A 128 -32.27 -13.01 1.14
C LYS A 128 -33.78 -12.86 1.37
N ALA A 129 -34.24 -12.99 2.62
CA ALA A 129 -35.65 -12.84 2.97
C ALA A 129 -36.16 -11.42 2.67
N MET A 130 -35.36 -10.39 2.96
CA MET A 130 -35.66 -9.01 2.62
C MET A 130 -35.81 -8.81 1.11
N ILE A 131 -34.84 -9.29 0.31
CA ILE A 131 -34.88 -9.21 -1.15
C ILE A 131 -36.14 -9.89 -1.70
N GLU A 132 -36.47 -11.09 -1.24
CA GLU A 132 -37.67 -11.81 -1.69
C GLU A 132 -38.96 -11.04 -1.36
N SER A 133 -39.04 -10.44 -0.17
CA SER A 133 -40.18 -9.63 0.25
C SER A 133 -40.37 -8.40 -0.65
N GLU A 134 -39.31 -7.65 -0.91
CA GLU A 134 -39.36 -6.46 -1.76
C GLU A 134 -39.69 -6.81 -3.22
N LEU A 135 -39.11 -7.89 -3.77
CA LEU A 135 -39.44 -8.36 -5.11
C LEU A 135 -40.91 -8.80 -5.25
N LYS A 136 -41.51 -9.39 -4.21
CA LYS A 136 -42.95 -9.73 -4.20
C LYS A 136 -43.82 -8.47 -4.25
N LYS A 137 -43.48 -7.42 -3.50
CA LYS A 137 -44.22 -6.14 -3.49
C LYS A 137 -44.18 -5.42 -4.84
N LEU A 138 -43.09 -5.56 -5.59
CA LEU A 138 -42.96 -4.96 -6.92
C LEU A 138 -43.80 -5.67 -7.99
N LYS A 139 -44.08 -6.98 -7.83
CA LYS A 139 -44.88 -7.76 -8.78
C LYS A 139 -46.40 -7.64 -8.58
N THR A 140 -46.82 -7.12 -7.42
CA THR A 140 -48.23 -6.90 -7.08
C THR A 140 -48.69 -5.45 -7.30
N LYS A 141 -47.81 -4.59 -7.79
CA LYS A 141 -48.13 -3.26 -8.35
C LYS A 141 -48.22 -3.34 -9.87
#